data_AF-A0A2X3F564-F1
#
_entry.id   AF-A0A2X3F564-F1
#
_cell.length_a   1.000
_cell.length_b   1.000
_cell.length_c   1.000
_cell.angle_alpha   90.00
_cell.angle_beta   90.00
_cell.angle_gamma   90.00
#
_symmetry.space_group_name_H-M   'P 1'
#
loop_
_entity.id
_entity.type
_entity.pdbx_description
1 polymer ?
#
loop_
_entity_poly.entity_id
_entity_poly.type
_entity_poly.pdbx_seq_one_letter_code
_entity_poly.pdbx_strand_id
1 'polypeptide(L)'
;MAFHDGDRAPAELSHADLARIKAAFVASALRAQRLGFELIELHAAHGYLLHQFLSPLSNQRRDEYGGSLENRMRYPLEVFKAIREAVGNTMAVGVRLSATDWVEGGWDCEQSIKFSQQLETLGSDYIHVSSGGLSPQQAITVGPGYQLPFARDIRQQVAIPVIGVGLITDPQQAEAALENGDADLIALARAVLYDPHWPWHAAASLGAQVRVPSQYLRSEPHGLKGTLLPNR
;
A
#
# COMPACT_ATOMS: atom_id res chain seq x y z
N MET A 1 22.39 -7.76 0.29
CA MET A 1 22.78 -9.19 0.44
C MET A 1 21.84 -10.04 -0.41
N ALA A 2 22.16 -11.32 -0.64
CA ALA A 2 21.24 -12.27 -1.27
C ALA A 2 19.99 -12.52 -0.40
N PHE A 3 18.86 -12.90 -1.00
CA PHE A 3 17.61 -13.13 -0.25
C PHE A 3 17.61 -14.51 0.42
N HIS A 4 17.97 -15.57 -0.31
CA HIS A 4 18.32 -16.87 0.24
C HIS A 4 19.81 -17.18 0.09
N ASP A 5 20.29 -18.11 0.92
CA ASP A 5 21.63 -18.68 0.76
C ASP A 5 21.75 -19.36 -0.61
N GLY A 6 22.74 -18.94 -1.40
CA GLY A 6 22.98 -19.43 -2.76
C GLY A 6 22.32 -18.60 -3.88
N ASP A 7 21.45 -17.63 -3.54
CA ASP A 7 20.95 -16.69 -4.54
C ASP A 7 22.05 -15.75 -5.04
N ARG A 8 21.85 -15.21 -6.24
CA ARG A 8 22.73 -14.16 -6.76
C ARG A 8 22.55 -12.89 -5.93
N ALA A 9 23.63 -12.46 -5.28
CA ALA A 9 23.64 -11.19 -4.57
C ALA A 9 23.33 -10.01 -5.53
N PRO A 10 22.50 -9.03 -5.11
CA PRO A 10 22.24 -7.84 -5.90
C PRO A 10 23.50 -6.96 -5.98
N ALA A 11 23.63 -6.22 -7.07
CA ALA A 11 24.64 -5.18 -7.19
C ALA A 11 24.20 -3.95 -6.37
N GLU A 12 25.13 -3.35 -5.62
CA GLU A 12 24.87 -2.09 -4.93
C GLU A 12 24.72 -0.95 -5.95
N LEU A 13 23.63 -0.17 -5.84
CA LEU A 13 23.34 0.91 -6.77
C LEU A 13 24.29 2.08 -6.59
N SER A 14 24.83 2.59 -7.69
CA SER A 14 25.57 3.87 -7.72
C SER A 14 24.61 5.07 -7.72
N HIS A 15 25.11 6.28 -7.46
CA HIS A 15 24.32 7.51 -7.63
C HIS A 15 23.72 7.65 -9.04
N ALA A 16 24.45 7.20 -10.07
CA ALA A 16 23.95 7.19 -11.44
C ALA A 16 22.78 6.21 -11.63
N ASP A 17 22.83 5.05 -10.98
CA ASP A 17 21.72 4.11 -10.98
C ASP A 17 20.50 4.64 -10.24
N LEU A 18 20.70 5.29 -9.09
CA LEU A 18 19.63 5.93 -8.32
C LEU A 18 18.95 7.03 -9.16
N ALA A 19 19.72 7.89 -9.82
CA ALA A 19 19.18 8.90 -10.72
C ALA A 19 18.39 8.28 -11.89
N ARG A 20 18.93 7.24 -12.51
CA ARG A 20 18.28 6.52 -13.63
C ARG A 20 16.97 5.87 -13.20
N ILE A 21 16.93 5.21 -12.05
CA ILE A 21 15.73 4.53 -11.54
C ILE A 21 14.67 5.57 -11.14
N LYS A 22 15.05 6.65 -10.44
CA LYS A 22 14.14 7.76 -10.14
C LYS A 22 13.52 8.35 -11.41
N ALA A 23 14.33 8.58 -12.46
CA ALA A 23 13.83 9.02 -13.76
C ALA A 23 12.87 8.01 -14.41
N ALA A 24 13.10 6.70 -14.24
CA ALA A 24 12.20 5.65 -14.73
C ALA A 24 10.85 5.63 -14.01
N PHE A 25 10.81 5.89 -12.70
CA PHE A 25 9.58 6.08 -11.95
C PHE A 25 8.77 7.28 -12.47
N VAL A 26 9.44 8.44 -12.63
CA VAL A 26 8.81 9.65 -13.19
C VAL A 26 8.26 9.41 -14.59
N ALA A 27 9.06 8.79 -15.46
CA ALA A 27 8.62 8.46 -16.82
C ALA A 27 7.41 7.52 -16.84
N SER A 28 7.33 6.57 -15.90
CA SER A 28 6.19 5.67 -15.75
C SER A 28 4.94 6.41 -15.25
N ALA A 29 5.11 7.32 -14.29
CA ALA A 29 4.01 8.13 -13.76
C ALA A 29 3.38 9.04 -14.83
N LEU A 30 4.20 9.69 -15.66
CA LEU A 30 3.71 10.50 -16.79
C LEU A 30 3.01 9.65 -17.85
N ARG A 31 3.42 8.38 -18.04
CA ARG A 31 2.71 7.44 -18.92
C ARG A 31 1.34 7.07 -18.35
N ALA A 32 1.25 6.79 -17.05
CA ALA A 32 0.00 6.49 -16.37
C ALA A 32 -0.98 7.68 -16.48
N GLN A 33 -0.51 8.89 -16.18
CA GLN A 33 -1.31 10.11 -16.35
C GLN A 33 -1.82 10.28 -17.79
N ARG A 34 -0.95 10.10 -18.79
CA ARG A 34 -1.34 10.19 -20.21
C ARG A 34 -2.39 9.15 -20.62
N LEU A 35 -2.39 7.98 -19.99
CA LEU A 35 -3.36 6.92 -20.23
C LEU A 35 -4.70 7.15 -19.50
N GLY A 36 -4.80 8.19 -18.67
CA GLY A 36 -6.03 8.52 -17.94
C GLY A 36 -6.22 7.72 -16.65
N PHE A 37 -5.15 7.15 -16.08
CA PHE A 37 -5.22 6.67 -14.70
C PHE A 37 -5.47 7.85 -13.75
N GLU A 38 -6.36 7.65 -12.79
CA GLU A 38 -6.73 8.70 -11.81
C GLU A 38 -5.87 8.66 -10.54
N LEU A 39 -5.13 7.56 -10.34
CA LEU A 39 -4.34 7.31 -9.14
C LEU A 39 -3.06 6.50 -9.46
N ILE A 40 -1.97 6.83 -8.75
CA ILE A 40 -0.71 6.09 -8.73
C ILE A 40 -0.41 5.65 -7.30
N GLU A 41 -0.09 4.37 -7.14
CA GLU A 41 0.48 3.83 -5.90
C GLU A 41 1.97 3.55 -6.07
N LEU A 42 2.82 4.27 -5.33
CA LEU A 42 4.24 3.98 -5.25
C LEU A 42 4.47 2.78 -4.33
N HIS A 43 5.09 1.73 -4.85
CA HIS A 43 5.34 0.52 -4.08
C HIS A 43 6.66 0.61 -3.28
N ALA A 44 6.55 0.82 -1.97
CA ALA A 44 7.64 0.83 -1.00
C ALA A 44 7.46 -0.23 0.10
N ALA A 45 7.03 -1.42 -0.30
CA ALA A 45 6.68 -2.53 0.61
C ALA A 45 7.25 -3.86 0.09
N HIS A 46 6.99 -4.94 0.83
CA HIS A 46 7.19 -6.33 0.40
C HIS A 46 8.60 -6.72 -0.03
N GLY A 47 9.61 -5.99 0.45
CA GLY A 47 11.01 -6.31 0.17
C GLY A 47 11.47 -5.94 -1.23
N TYR A 48 10.67 -5.19 -2.00
CA TYR A 48 11.11 -4.60 -3.25
C TYR A 48 12.00 -3.38 -3.01
N LEU A 49 12.53 -2.82 -4.10
CA LEU A 49 13.61 -1.83 -4.08
C LEU A 49 13.45 -0.73 -3.01
N LEU A 50 12.32 -0.02 -2.99
CA LEU A 50 12.17 1.09 -2.04
C LEU A 50 12.05 0.60 -0.60
N HIS A 51 11.42 -0.56 -0.36
CA HIS A 51 11.43 -1.18 0.96
C HIS A 51 12.83 -1.62 1.39
N GLN A 52 13.65 -2.06 0.44
CA GLN A 52 15.03 -2.43 0.73
C GLN A 52 15.83 -1.23 1.25
N PHE A 53 15.63 -0.03 0.70
CA PHE A 53 16.23 1.19 1.24
C PHE A 53 15.75 1.51 2.66
N LEU A 54 14.46 1.32 2.93
CA LEU A 54 13.87 1.59 4.23
C LEU A 54 14.46 0.68 5.31
N SER A 55 14.57 -0.63 5.08
CA SER A 55 14.96 -1.53 6.17
C SER A 55 16.48 -1.66 6.35
N PRO A 56 16.98 -1.55 7.60
CA PRO A 56 18.39 -1.80 7.90
C PRO A 56 18.82 -3.25 7.63
N LEU A 57 17.89 -4.22 7.55
CA LEU A 57 18.26 -5.62 7.28
C LEU A 57 18.84 -5.79 5.87
N SER A 58 18.38 -4.98 4.92
CA SER A 58 18.85 -5.04 3.54
C SER A 58 19.72 -3.85 3.13
N ASN A 59 19.51 -2.67 3.73
CA ASN A 59 20.30 -1.48 3.47
C ASN A 59 21.44 -1.33 4.48
N GLN A 60 22.61 -1.81 4.05
CA GLN A 60 23.88 -1.72 4.79
C GLN A 60 24.82 -0.66 4.17
N ARG A 61 24.26 0.29 3.41
CA ARG A 61 25.04 1.37 2.79
C ARG A 61 25.65 2.27 3.86
N ARG A 62 26.79 2.87 3.53
CA ARG A 62 27.55 3.77 4.41
C ARG A 62 27.55 5.22 3.92
N ASP A 63 26.82 5.50 2.85
CA ASP A 63 26.63 6.83 2.28
C ASP A 63 25.36 7.49 2.83
N GLU A 64 24.96 8.60 2.23
CA GLU A 64 23.77 9.38 2.63
C GLU A 64 22.44 8.65 2.45
N TYR A 65 22.44 7.44 1.87
CA TYR A 65 21.27 6.61 1.65
C TYR A 65 21.18 5.41 2.61
N GLY A 66 22.10 5.26 3.58
CA GLY A 66 22.07 4.18 4.58
C GLY A 66 22.42 4.62 6.00
N GLY A 67 22.33 3.67 6.94
CA GLY A 67 22.57 3.90 8.37
C GLY A 67 21.35 4.48 9.07
N SER A 68 21.31 5.80 9.28
CA SER A 68 20.24 6.44 10.06
C SER A 68 18.87 6.28 9.40
N LEU A 69 17.80 6.47 10.19
CA LEU A 69 16.42 6.44 9.69
C LEU A 69 16.21 7.47 8.57
N GLU A 70 16.72 8.68 8.75
CA GLU A 70 16.62 9.77 7.76
C GLU A 70 17.29 9.40 6.45
N ASN A 71 18.48 8.79 6.51
CA ASN A 71 19.21 8.36 5.32
C ASN A 71 18.50 7.21 4.61
N ARG A 72 17.99 6.22 5.34
CA ARG A 72 17.23 5.09 4.77
C ARG A 72 15.94 5.54 4.09
N MET A 73 15.25 6.54 4.64
CA MET A 73 14.05 7.13 4.02
C MET A 73 14.36 8.04 2.83
N ARG A 74 15.59 8.56 2.71
CA ARG A 74 15.95 9.58 1.72
C ARG A 74 15.59 9.20 0.30
N TYR A 75 16.01 8.03 -0.17
CA TYR A 75 15.77 7.64 -1.56
C TYR A 75 14.27 7.38 -1.86
N PRO A 76 13.52 6.61 -1.04
CA PRO A 76 12.07 6.50 -1.19
C PRO A 76 11.34 7.86 -1.22
N LEU A 77 11.70 8.79 -0.33
CA LEU A 77 11.10 10.14 -0.30
C LEU A 77 11.48 10.97 -1.55
N GLU A 78 12.71 10.88 -2.03
CA GLU A 78 13.12 11.53 -3.28
C GLU A 78 12.35 11.00 -4.50
N VAL A 79 12.12 9.70 -4.58
CA VAL A 79 11.34 9.09 -5.67
C VAL A 79 9.88 9.54 -5.60
N PHE A 80 9.28 9.51 -4.41
CA PHE A 80 7.91 10.01 -4.20
C PHE A 80 7.78 11.48 -4.62
N LYS A 81 8.68 12.34 -4.12
CA LYS A 81 8.70 13.77 -4.44
C LYS A 81 8.80 14.02 -5.95
N ALA A 82 9.70 13.32 -6.63
CA ALA A 82 9.87 13.46 -8.08
C ALA A 82 8.62 13.03 -8.87
N ILE A 83 7.92 11.97 -8.45
CA ILE A 83 6.64 11.57 -9.04
C ILE A 83 5.59 12.66 -8.80
N ARG A 84 5.45 13.13 -7.55
CA ARG A 84 4.47 14.15 -7.16
C ARG A 84 4.67 15.43 -7.97
N GLU A 85 5.91 15.90 -8.11
CA GLU A 85 6.25 17.09 -8.91
C GLU A 85 5.92 16.91 -10.39
N ALA A 86 6.21 15.75 -10.97
CA ALA A 86 5.99 15.49 -12.39
C ALA A 86 4.49 15.44 -12.77
N VAL A 87 3.65 14.89 -11.90
CA VAL A 87 2.22 14.68 -12.20
C VAL A 87 1.28 15.67 -11.48
N GLY A 88 1.84 16.57 -10.66
CA GLY A 88 1.24 17.54 -9.72
C GLY A 88 -0.29 17.63 -9.67
N ASN A 89 -0.92 17.53 -8.50
CA ASN A 89 -2.34 17.71 -8.13
C ASN A 89 -3.50 17.21 -9.03
N THR A 90 -3.29 16.84 -10.29
CA THR A 90 -4.32 16.36 -11.22
C THR A 90 -4.58 14.85 -11.10
N MET A 91 -3.75 14.17 -10.33
CA MET A 91 -3.78 12.73 -10.11
C MET A 91 -3.39 12.44 -8.67
N ALA A 92 -4.11 11.52 -8.03
CA ALA A 92 -3.80 11.07 -6.67
C ALA A 92 -2.51 10.24 -6.68
N VAL A 93 -1.60 10.50 -5.75
CA VAL A 93 -0.35 9.76 -5.57
C VAL A 93 -0.23 9.35 -4.11
N GLY A 94 -0.26 8.05 -3.86
CA GLY A 94 -0.03 7.50 -2.52
C GLY A 94 1.10 6.49 -2.50
N VAL A 95 1.37 5.96 -1.31
CA VAL A 95 2.44 5.00 -1.10
C VAL A 95 1.93 3.76 -0.40
N ARG A 96 2.32 2.60 -0.92
CA ARG A 96 2.18 1.34 -0.19
C ARG A 96 3.45 1.01 0.56
N LEU A 97 3.34 0.79 1.86
CA LEU A 97 4.46 0.45 2.74
C LEU A 97 4.24 -0.88 3.48
N SER A 98 5.33 -1.51 3.90
CA SER A 98 5.30 -2.58 4.89
C SER A 98 5.50 -1.95 6.27
N ALA A 99 4.50 -2.09 7.15
CA ALA A 99 4.53 -1.48 8.48
C ALA A 99 5.61 -2.06 9.40
N THR A 100 6.04 -3.28 9.12
CA THR A 100 7.10 -3.96 9.87
C THR A 100 7.70 -5.06 8.99
N ASP A 101 8.98 -5.35 9.20
CA ASP A 101 9.65 -6.52 8.62
C ASP A 101 9.32 -7.82 9.34
N TRP A 102 8.76 -7.76 10.56
CA TRP A 102 8.57 -8.90 11.46
C TRP A 102 9.87 -9.62 11.84
N VAL A 103 10.97 -8.87 11.90
CA VAL A 103 12.31 -9.34 12.27
C VAL A 103 12.94 -8.32 13.22
N GLU A 104 13.54 -8.81 14.30
CA GLU A 104 14.24 -7.97 15.28
C GLU A 104 15.33 -7.11 14.61
N GLY A 105 15.40 -5.83 15.00
CA GLY A 105 16.34 -4.88 14.41
C GLY A 105 15.99 -4.42 12.98
N GLY A 106 14.85 -4.85 12.43
CA GLY A 106 14.36 -4.42 11.12
C GLY A 106 13.56 -3.12 11.12
N TRP A 107 12.81 -2.92 10.05
CA TRP A 107 11.81 -1.85 9.94
C TRP A 107 10.60 -2.17 10.82
N ASP A 108 10.04 -1.17 11.49
CA ASP A 108 8.93 -1.29 12.44
C ASP A 108 7.85 -0.22 12.24
N CYS A 109 6.79 -0.32 13.04
CA CYS A 109 5.62 0.55 12.91
C CYS A 109 5.95 2.01 13.25
N GLU A 110 6.83 2.26 14.22
CA GLU A 110 7.24 3.62 14.60
C GLU A 110 7.99 4.31 13.46
N GLN A 111 8.89 3.59 12.80
CA GLN A 111 9.58 4.06 11.59
C GLN A 111 8.57 4.29 10.44
N SER A 112 7.56 3.43 10.30
CA SER A 112 6.49 3.60 9.31
C SER A 112 5.64 4.85 9.55
N ILE A 113 5.34 5.18 10.80
CA ILE A 113 4.67 6.43 11.18
C ILE A 113 5.51 7.63 10.76
N LYS A 114 6.81 7.64 11.06
CA LYS A 114 7.71 8.74 10.66
C LYS A 114 7.80 8.88 9.15
N PHE A 115 7.89 7.77 8.42
CA PHE A 115 7.89 7.78 6.96
C PHE A 115 6.57 8.33 6.40
N SER A 116 5.44 7.92 6.97
CA SER A 116 4.10 8.39 6.56
C SER A 116 3.92 9.89 6.78
N GLN A 117 4.40 10.43 7.90
CA GLN A 117 4.38 11.88 8.18
C GLN A 117 5.25 12.68 7.20
N GLN A 118 6.41 12.15 6.80
CA GLN A 118 7.25 12.78 5.77
C GLN A 118 6.58 12.72 4.39
N LEU A 119 5.93 11.62 4.04
CA LEU A 119 5.16 11.49 2.80
C LEU A 119 3.98 12.46 2.75
N GLU A 120 3.24 12.60 3.85
CA GLU A 120 2.17 13.60 3.99
C GLU A 120 2.69 15.02 3.76
N THR A 121 3.83 15.37 4.38
CA THR A 121 4.48 16.68 4.18
C THR A 121 4.87 16.93 2.72
N LEU A 122 5.19 15.88 1.98
CA LEU A 122 5.51 15.93 0.55
C LEU A 122 4.27 15.90 -0.36
N GLY A 123 3.05 15.82 0.19
CA GLY A 123 1.80 15.82 -0.55
C GLY A 123 1.34 14.45 -1.03
N SER A 124 1.59 13.39 -0.23
CA SER A 124 0.95 12.09 -0.43
C SER A 124 -0.55 12.18 -0.19
N ASP A 125 -1.34 11.61 -1.09
CA ASP A 125 -2.80 11.64 -1.02
C ASP A 125 -3.37 10.53 -0.13
N TYR A 126 -2.61 9.45 0.10
CA TYR A 126 -2.98 8.35 1.00
C TYR A 126 -1.77 7.48 1.38
N ILE A 127 -1.94 6.65 2.41
CA ILE A 127 -0.99 5.58 2.79
C ILE A 127 -1.68 4.23 2.75
N HIS A 128 -1.09 3.24 2.08
CA HIS A 128 -1.61 1.87 2.01
C HIS A 128 -0.71 0.94 2.84
N VAL A 129 -1.27 0.39 3.91
CA VAL A 129 -0.51 -0.27 4.97
C VAL A 129 -0.56 -1.79 4.82
N SER A 130 0.59 -2.38 4.48
CA SER A 130 0.84 -3.82 4.44
C SER A 130 1.91 -4.19 5.47
N SER A 131 2.56 -5.35 5.36
CA SER A 131 3.71 -5.74 6.19
C SER A 131 4.55 -6.85 5.54
N GLY A 132 5.76 -7.06 6.07
CA GLY A 132 6.65 -8.16 5.72
C GLY A 132 7.17 -8.13 4.28
N GLY A 133 7.69 -9.28 3.84
CA GLY A 133 8.20 -9.58 2.50
C GLY A 133 9.70 -9.34 2.33
N LEU A 134 10.37 -8.70 3.29
CA LEU A 134 11.79 -8.37 3.16
C LEU A 134 12.73 -9.54 3.43
N SER A 135 12.39 -10.40 4.38
CA SER A 135 13.31 -11.40 4.92
C SER A 135 12.59 -12.73 5.11
N PRO A 136 13.24 -13.86 4.79
CA PRO A 136 12.69 -15.18 5.07
C PRO A 136 12.69 -15.53 6.57
N GLN A 137 13.35 -14.75 7.42
CA GLN A 137 13.36 -14.92 8.88
C GLN A 137 12.12 -14.31 9.57
N GLN A 138 11.24 -13.63 8.82
CA GLN A 138 10.04 -13.03 9.35
C GLN A 138 9.12 -14.06 10.04
N ALA A 139 8.62 -13.73 11.24
CA ALA A 139 7.67 -14.55 11.97
C ALA A 139 6.32 -13.84 12.06
N ILE A 140 5.43 -14.15 11.13
CA ILE A 140 4.13 -13.48 11.00
C ILE A 140 3.03 -14.36 11.59
N THR A 141 2.34 -13.87 12.62
CA THR A 141 1.09 -14.48 13.10
C THR A 141 -0.04 -14.04 12.20
N VAL A 142 -0.35 -14.87 11.21
CA VAL A 142 -1.37 -14.57 10.21
C VAL A 142 -2.76 -14.89 10.76
N GLY A 143 -3.68 -13.94 10.64
CA GLY A 143 -5.10 -14.07 10.99
C GLY A 143 -5.96 -13.00 10.31
N PRO A 144 -7.29 -13.05 10.43
CA PRO A 144 -8.16 -12.03 9.87
C PRO A 144 -7.78 -10.63 10.37
N GLY A 145 -7.54 -9.68 9.45
CA GLY A 145 -7.25 -8.29 9.81
C GLY A 145 -5.89 -8.06 10.46
N TYR A 146 -4.94 -9.01 10.39
CA TYR A 146 -3.70 -8.96 11.17
C TYR A 146 -2.81 -7.72 10.94
N GLN A 147 -3.04 -6.93 9.88
CA GLN A 147 -2.30 -5.67 9.63
C GLN A 147 -3.12 -4.41 9.92
N LEU A 148 -4.42 -4.55 10.23
CA LEU A 148 -5.28 -3.42 10.60
C LEU A 148 -4.77 -2.65 11.83
N PRO A 149 -4.18 -3.28 12.87
CA PRO A 149 -3.58 -2.53 13.96
C PRO A 149 -2.51 -1.53 13.49
N PHE A 150 -1.68 -1.90 12.52
CA PHE A 150 -0.68 -0.96 11.95
C PHE A 150 -1.33 0.15 11.14
N ALA A 151 -2.38 -0.16 10.39
CA ALA A 151 -3.14 0.84 9.65
C ALA A 151 -3.75 1.88 10.61
N ARG A 152 -4.35 1.42 11.72
CA ARG A 152 -4.88 2.27 12.78
C ARG A 152 -3.81 3.17 13.38
N ASP A 153 -2.68 2.59 13.77
CA ASP A 153 -1.60 3.32 14.44
C ASP A 153 -1.04 4.43 13.54
N ILE A 154 -0.90 4.17 12.23
CA ILE A 154 -0.49 5.19 11.24
C ILE A 154 -1.59 6.23 11.05
N ARG A 155 -2.86 5.81 10.90
CA ARG A 155 -4.01 6.68 10.69
C ARG A 155 -4.19 7.70 11.82
N GLN A 156 -3.88 7.32 13.06
CA GLN A 156 -3.93 8.24 14.21
C GLN A 156 -2.84 9.33 14.17
N GLN A 157 -1.85 9.21 13.28
CA GLN A 157 -0.66 10.06 13.25
C GLN A 157 -0.52 10.88 11.96
N VAL A 158 -1.47 10.75 11.03
CA VAL A 158 -1.55 11.51 9.77
C VAL A 158 -2.99 11.98 9.53
N ALA A 159 -3.17 13.03 8.75
CA ALA A 159 -4.48 13.57 8.36
C ALA A 159 -4.97 13.03 7.00
N ILE A 160 -4.08 12.42 6.21
CA ILE A 160 -4.42 11.80 4.92
C ILE A 160 -5.05 10.41 5.09
N PRO A 161 -5.91 9.97 4.15
CA PRO A 161 -6.54 8.65 4.20
C PRO A 161 -5.55 7.48 4.33
N VAL A 162 -5.92 6.49 5.14
CA VAL A 162 -5.16 5.24 5.29
C VAL A 162 -5.97 4.05 4.77
N ILE A 163 -5.34 3.25 3.91
CA ILE A 163 -5.89 2.02 3.35
C ILE A 163 -5.39 0.82 4.17
N GLY A 164 -6.31 0.09 4.78
CA GLY A 164 -6.05 -1.16 5.49
C GLY A 164 -6.18 -2.38 4.59
N VAL A 165 -5.32 -3.38 4.80
CA VAL A 165 -5.36 -4.68 4.10
C VAL A 165 -4.98 -5.80 5.06
N GLY A 166 -5.33 -7.04 4.76
CA GLY A 166 -4.79 -8.21 5.47
C GLY A 166 -5.87 -9.21 5.81
N LEU A 167 -6.03 -10.22 4.96
CA LEU A 167 -7.01 -11.30 5.15
C LEU A 167 -8.41 -10.77 5.52
N ILE A 168 -8.89 -9.81 4.74
CA ILE A 168 -10.27 -9.34 4.82
C ILE A 168 -11.04 -10.07 3.72
N THR A 169 -12.01 -10.88 4.13
CA THR A 169 -12.85 -11.68 3.22
C THR A 169 -14.33 -11.58 3.55
N ASP A 170 -14.66 -11.14 4.77
CA ASP A 170 -16.00 -11.04 5.29
C ASP A 170 -16.46 -9.55 5.23
N PRO A 171 -17.65 -9.24 4.68
CA PRO A 171 -18.18 -7.88 4.65
C PRO A 171 -18.29 -7.21 6.03
N GLN A 172 -18.72 -7.95 7.05
CA GLN A 172 -18.84 -7.44 8.42
C GLN A 172 -17.47 -7.13 9.01
N GLN A 173 -16.44 -7.90 8.67
CA GLN A 173 -15.06 -7.59 9.06
C GLN A 173 -14.57 -6.29 8.42
N ALA A 174 -14.88 -6.06 7.13
CA ALA A 174 -14.52 -4.84 6.44
C ALA A 174 -15.24 -3.62 7.03
N GLU A 175 -16.55 -3.73 7.30
CA GLU A 175 -17.36 -2.67 7.93
C GLU A 175 -16.84 -2.34 9.33
N ALA A 176 -16.62 -3.36 10.17
CA ALA A 176 -16.11 -3.16 11.52
C ALA A 176 -14.76 -2.43 11.54
N ALA A 177 -13.86 -2.71 10.59
CA ALA A 177 -12.58 -2.02 10.47
C ALA A 177 -12.76 -0.51 10.17
N LEU A 178 -13.75 -0.16 9.36
CA LEU A 178 -14.09 1.23 9.07
C LEU A 178 -14.74 1.91 10.28
N GLU A 179 -15.74 1.28 10.89
CA GLU A 179 -16.46 1.81 12.07
C GLU A 179 -15.53 2.02 13.27
N ASN A 180 -14.57 1.11 13.49
CA ASN A 180 -13.58 1.22 14.56
C ASN A 180 -12.49 2.27 14.27
N GLY A 181 -12.46 2.84 13.05
CA GLY A 181 -11.44 3.80 12.64
C GLY A 181 -10.06 3.17 12.45
N ASP A 182 -9.99 1.87 12.14
CA ASP A 182 -8.74 1.17 11.85
C ASP A 182 -8.18 1.57 10.47
N ALA A 183 -9.04 1.97 9.53
CA ALA A 183 -8.68 2.48 8.21
C ALA A 183 -9.80 3.37 7.64
N ASP A 184 -9.49 4.16 6.61
CA ASP A 184 -10.47 4.95 5.84
C ASP A 184 -10.92 4.22 4.57
N LEU A 185 -10.09 3.31 4.05
CA LEU A 185 -10.42 2.41 2.94
C LEU A 185 -9.94 0.98 3.23
N ILE A 186 -10.62 0.00 2.64
CA ILE A 186 -10.25 -1.41 2.74
C ILE A 186 -9.80 -1.95 1.38
N ALA A 187 -8.57 -2.45 1.31
CA ALA A 187 -8.07 -3.16 0.15
C ALA A 187 -8.36 -4.67 0.27
N LEU A 188 -8.84 -5.24 -0.83
CA LEU A 188 -9.12 -6.67 -0.98
C LEU A 188 -8.24 -7.25 -2.08
N ALA A 189 -7.79 -8.49 -1.89
CA ALA A 189 -6.97 -9.20 -2.88
C ALA A 189 -7.57 -10.56 -3.21
N ARG A 190 -7.23 -11.59 -2.42
CA ARG A 190 -7.67 -12.98 -2.67
C ARG A 190 -9.20 -13.15 -2.66
N ALA A 191 -9.92 -12.37 -1.86
CA ALA A 191 -11.39 -12.39 -1.82
C ALA A 191 -12.00 -12.04 -3.18
N VAL A 192 -11.50 -10.99 -3.84
CA VAL A 192 -12.01 -10.54 -5.14
C VAL A 192 -11.57 -11.46 -6.29
N LEU A 193 -10.42 -12.12 -6.17
CA LEU A 193 -10.00 -13.15 -7.12
C LEU A 193 -10.91 -14.39 -7.06
N TYR A 194 -11.32 -14.77 -5.85
CA TYR A 194 -12.20 -15.91 -5.63
C TYR A 194 -13.67 -15.58 -5.96
N ASP A 195 -14.09 -14.34 -5.65
CA ASP A 195 -15.42 -13.81 -5.90
C ASP A 195 -15.34 -12.38 -6.49
N PRO A 196 -15.40 -12.22 -7.82
CA PRO A 196 -15.32 -10.91 -8.46
C PRO A 196 -16.56 -10.03 -8.21
N HIS A 197 -17.63 -10.59 -7.64
CA HIS A 197 -18.83 -9.85 -7.24
C HIS A 197 -18.90 -9.64 -5.73
N TRP A 198 -17.78 -9.81 -5.02
CA TRP A 198 -17.67 -9.57 -3.58
C TRP A 198 -18.31 -8.24 -3.15
N PRO A 199 -18.12 -7.09 -3.84
CA PRO A 199 -18.78 -5.85 -3.43
C PRO A 199 -20.31 -5.91 -3.49
N TRP A 200 -20.90 -6.73 -4.36
CA TRP A 200 -22.35 -6.89 -4.45
C TRP A 200 -22.87 -7.74 -3.30
N HIS A 201 -22.17 -8.84 -2.99
CA HIS A 201 -22.50 -9.68 -1.85
C HIS A 201 -22.30 -8.93 -0.53
N ALA A 202 -21.28 -8.08 -0.43
CA ALA A 202 -21.07 -7.18 0.70
C ALA A 202 -22.23 -6.19 0.86
N ALA A 203 -22.65 -5.52 -0.22
CA ALA A 203 -23.79 -4.61 -0.19
C ALA A 203 -25.07 -5.33 0.28
N ALA A 204 -25.37 -6.51 -0.27
CA ALA A 204 -26.50 -7.31 0.16
C ALA A 204 -26.43 -7.68 1.65
N SER A 205 -25.26 -8.13 2.12
CA SER A 205 -25.07 -8.58 3.49
C SER A 205 -25.13 -7.45 4.52
N LEU A 206 -24.77 -6.22 4.14
CA LEU A 206 -24.77 -5.03 4.99
C LEU A 206 -26.06 -4.20 4.85
N GLY A 207 -27.02 -4.65 4.03
CA GLY A 207 -28.25 -3.90 3.74
C GLY A 207 -28.00 -2.60 2.95
N ALA A 208 -26.88 -2.51 2.24
CA ALA A 208 -26.50 -1.39 1.40
C ALA A 208 -26.90 -1.63 -0.08
N GLN A 209 -26.61 -0.63 -0.92
CA GLN A 209 -26.89 -0.67 -2.36
C GLN A 209 -25.58 -0.50 -3.16
N VAL A 210 -25.50 -1.15 -4.31
CA VAL A 210 -24.35 -1.06 -5.23
C VAL A 210 -24.81 -0.78 -6.65
N ARG A 211 -24.04 0.03 -7.39
CA ARG A 211 -24.31 0.26 -8.82
C ARG A 211 -23.67 -0.83 -9.66
N VAL A 212 -24.43 -1.36 -10.62
CA VAL A 212 -24.02 -2.44 -11.51
C VAL A 212 -24.35 -2.13 -12.97
N PRO A 213 -23.67 -2.76 -13.94
CA PRO A 213 -24.10 -2.75 -15.34
C PRO A 213 -25.57 -3.17 -15.46
N SER A 214 -26.37 -2.43 -16.24
CA SER A 214 -27.82 -2.64 -16.34
C SER A 214 -28.20 -4.07 -16.76
N GLN A 215 -27.32 -4.75 -17.48
CA GLN A 215 -27.45 -6.15 -17.91
C GLN A 215 -27.60 -7.12 -16.73
N TYR A 216 -27.09 -6.76 -15.54
CA TYR A 216 -27.10 -7.59 -14.34
C TYR A 216 -28.21 -7.27 -13.35
N LEU A 217 -29.07 -6.28 -13.60
CA LEU A 217 -30.14 -5.91 -12.66
C LEU A 217 -31.11 -7.05 -12.33
N ARG A 218 -31.22 -8.06 -13.21
CA ARG A 218 -32.07 -9.24 -13.00
C ARG A 218 -31.36 -10.39 -12.29
N SER A 219 -30.08 -10.27 -11.93
CA SER A 219 -29.35 -11.32 -11.19
C SER A 219 -29.60 -11.26 -9.68
N GLU A 220 -30.31 -10.25 -9.19
CA GLU A 220 -30.61 -10.07 -7.79
C GLU A 220 -31.43 -11.24 -7.22
N PRO A 221 -30.96 -11.93 -6.16
CA PRO A 221 -31.70 -13.01 -5.53
C PRO A 221 -33.04 -12.53 -4.95
N HIS A 222 -34.04 -13.41 -4.92
CA HIS A 222 -35.41 -13.05 -4.54
C HIS A 222 -35.54 -12.40 -3.15
N GLY A 223 -34.70 -12.81 -2.19
CA GLY A 223 -34.69 -12.29 -0.82
C GLY A 223 -33.84 -11.03 -0.61
N LEU A 224 -33.16 -10.54 -1.66
CA LEU A 224 -32.21 -9.42 -1.59
C LEU A 224 -32.62 -8.28 -2.51
N LYS A 225 -33.92 -8.11 -2.75
CA LYS A 225 -34.42 -7.11 -3.69
C LYS A 225 -34.06 -5.69 -3.26
N GLY A 226 -33.55 -4.89 -4.20
CA GLY A 226 -33.22 -3.48 -4.00
C GLY A 226 -31.76 -3.19 -3.63
N THR A 227 -30.89 -4.19 -3.62
CA THR A 227 -29.43 -4.04 -3.50
C THR A 227 -28.81 -3.49 -4.78
N LEU A 228 -29.26 -3.93 -5.97
CA LEU A 228 -28.65 -3.55 -7.25
C LEU A 228 -29.28 -2.29 -7.85
N LEU A 229 -28.46 -1.27 -8.11
CA LEU A 229 -28.85 -0.03 -8.79
C LEU A 229 -28.24 0.02 -10.19
N PRO A 230 -28.89 0.63 -11.19
CA PRO A 230 -28.27 0.86 -12.49
C PRO A 230 -27.09 1.83 -12.39
N ASN A 231 -26.05 1.59 -13.20
CA ASN A 231 -25.06 2.61 -13.53
C ASN A 231 -25.75 3.84 -14.18
N ARG A 232 -25.15 5.01 -13.99
CA ARG A 232 -25.59 6.24 -14.68
C ARG A 232 -25.19 6.21 -16.14
#